data_AF-A0A3B9M4I7-F1
#
_entry.id   AF-A0A3B9M4I7-F1
#
_cell.length_a   1.000
_cell.length_b   1.000
_cell.length_c   1.000
_cell.angle_alpha   90.00
_cell.angle_beta   90.00
_cell.angle_gamma   90.00
#
_symmetry.space_group_name_H-M   'P 1'
#
loop_
_entity.id
_entity.type
_entity.pdbx_description
1 polymer ?
#
loop_
_entity_poly.entity_id
_entity_poly.type
_entity_poly.pdbx_seq_one_letter_code
_entity_poly.pdbx_strand_id
1 'polypeptide(L)'
;MKRPFFCFLLIVLLITLFIPGGCREPEKKPIDEYRYQEPEITLYDNNTGEKKRIKMEEYIAGVVAAEMEPSWPVEALAAQSILARTFTLHKIKYEKGVPHRGADASTSTEEFQAYDPKRITQRVREAVKMTRGEVIKHKGKYIRAWFHSNAGGKTATAEEGLAFKKEATPYIQSVTDPGQKVADPDDKEWKASFSLDEVRSAVIQQAGKDPGQITSASIVKKGPSGRAVTIRLGNAEISGSALRMGLGPERMRSTLLLSLIHI
;
A
#
# COMPACT_ATOMS: atom_id res chain seq x y z
N MET A 1 87.08 -16.08 47.72
CA MET A 1 86.34 -15.90 46.45
C MET A 1 85.30 -17.01 46.34
N LYS A 2 84.10 -16.67 45.86
CA LYS A 2 82.83 -17.36 46.11
C LYS A 2 82.71 -18.76 45.48
N ARG A 3 81.86 -19.55 46.14
CA ARG A 3 81.47 -20.96 45.94
C ARG A 3 80.52 -21.20 44.74
N PRO A 4 80.30 -22.48 44.33
CA PRO A 4 79.85 -22.96 43.01
C PRO A 4 78.34 -23.25 42.94
N PHE A 5 77.79 -23.76 41.82
CA PHE A 5 76.59 -24.65 41.67
C PHE A 5 76.29 -24.86 40.16
N PHE A 6 76.29 -26.06 39.57
CA PHE A 6 75.35 -27.21 39.54
C PHE A 6 74.21 -27.15 38.49
N CYS A 7 74.01 -28.31 37.85
CA CYS A 7 73.17 -28.74 36.73
C CYS A 7 71.82 -28.05 36.46
N PHE A 8 71.55 -27.83 35.17
CA PHE A 8 70.22 -27.57 34.60
C PHE A 8 69.47 -28.89 34.34
N LEU A 9 68.27 -29.03 34.91
CA LEU A 9 67.29 -30.06 34.55
C LEU A 9 66.05 -29.37 33.98
N LEU A 10 65.63 -29.80 32.79
CA LEU A 10 64.52 -29.28 32.01
C LEU A 10 63.19 -29.82 32.57
N ILE A 11 62.27 -28.96 32.99
CA ILE A 11 60.88 -29.31 33.33
C ILE A 11 59.96 -28.44 32.47
N VAL A 12 59.20 -29.07 31.59
CA VAL A 12 58.15 -28.43 30.77
C VAL A 12 56.86 -28.43 31.59
N LEU A 13 56.36 -27.24 31.93
CA LEU A 13 55.09 -27.04 32.63
C LEU A 13 54.01 -26.62 31.62
N LEU A 14 53.03 -27.49 31.37
CA LEU A 14 51.83 -27.19 30.59
C LEU A 14 50.88 -26.33 31.44
N ILE A 15 50.80 -25.04 31.14
CA ILE A 15 49.81 -24.12 31.75
C ILE A 15 48.54 -24.19 30.90
N THR A 16 47.50 -24.84 31.43
CA THR A 16 46.14 -24.73 30.90
C THR A 16 45.57 -23.36 31.26
N LEU A 17 45.45 -22.46 30.28
CA LEU A 17 44.72 -21.20 30.44
C LEU A 17 43.22 -21.51 30.57
N PHE A 18 42.68 -21.37 31.78
CA PHE A 18 41.25 -21.20 32.00
C PHE A 18 40.85 -19.82 31.46
N ILE A 19 40.22 -19.77 30.29
CA ILE A 19 39.54 -18.57 29.80
C ILE A 19 38.14 -18.59 30.42
N PRO A 20 37.79 -17.70 31.36
CA PRO A 20 36.40 -17.58 31.77
C PRO A 20 35.64 -16.99 30.58
N GLY A 21 34.85 -17.84 29.92
CA GLY A 21 33.84 -17.43 28.95
C GLY A 21 32.73 -16.65 29.64
N GLY A 22 33.04 -15.43 30.06
CA GLY A 22 32.03 -14.45 30.42
C GLY A 22 31.31 -14.03 29.15
N CYS A 23 30.08 -14.48 28.97
CA CYS A 23 29.15 -13.86 28.03
C CYS A 23 29.08 -12.37 28.38
N ARG A 24 29.79 -11.52 27.62
CA ARG A 24 29.58 -10.08 27.65
C ARG A 24 28.18 -9.85 27.09
N GLU A 25 27.24 -9.55 27.98
CA GLU A 25 25.94 -9.04 27.60
C GLU A 25 26.16 -7.85 26.66
N PRO A 26 25.53 -7.81 25.47
CA PRO A 26 25.73 -6.71 24.54
C PRO A 26 25.38 -5.41 25.26
N GLU A 27 26.34 -4.49 25.28
CA GLU A 27 26.19 -3.16 25.86
C GLU A 27 24.94 -2.51 25.27
N LYS A 28 23.90 -2.37 26.10
CA LYS A 28 22.67 -1.68 25.71
C LYS A 28 23.04 -0.23 25.42
N LYS A 29 23.15 0.10 24.13
CA LYS A 29 23.27 1.50 23.70
C LYS A 29 22.14 2.28 24.38
N PRO A 30 22.42 3.48 24.94
CA PRO A 30 21.38 4.34 25.47
C PRO A 30 20.28 4.47 24.43
N ILE A 31 19.06 4.12 24.80
CA ILE A 31 17.89 4.43 24.00
C ILE A 31 17.79 5.95 24.08
N ASP A 32 18.28 6.66 23.06
CA ASP A 32 17.85 8.03 22.83
C ASP A 32 16.32 7.96 22.80
N GLU A 33 15.68 8.58 23.79
CA GLU A 33 14.23 8.72 23.88
C GLU A 33 13.80 9.59 22.70
N TYR A 34 13.74 9.00 21.50
CA TYR A 34 13.26 9.63 20.29
C TYR A 34 11.79 9.96 20.51
N ARG A 35 11.52 11.16 21.05
CA ARG A 35 10.17 11.68 21.14
C ARG A 35 9.70 11.99 19.74
N TYR A 36 8.82 11.13 19.22
CA TYR A 36 8.11 11.39 17.97
C TYR A 36 7.44 12.76 18.06
N GLN A 37 7.92 13.70 17.24
CA GLN A 37 7.22 14.95 17.01
C GLN A 37 6.27 14.74 15.83
N GLU A 38 4.97 14.85 16.11
CA GLU A 38 3.95 14.72 15.10
C GLU A 38 4.09 15.86 14.07
N PRO A 39 4.26 15.54 12.77
CA PRO A 39 4.35 16.55 11.75
C PRO A 39 2.98 17.21 11.50
N GLU A 40 3.02 18.47 11.08
CA GLU A 40 1.89 19.11 10.40
C GLU A 40 2.05 18.96 8.89
N ILE A 41 0.93 18.81 8.20
CA ILE A 41 0.87 18.78 6.74
C ILE A 41 -0.07 19.86 6.24
N THR A 42 0.15 20.32 5.01
CA THR A 42 -0.78 21.20 4.28
C THR A 42 -1.81 20.34 3.55
N LEU A 43 -3.07 20.41 3.97
CA LEU A 43 -4.20 19.73 3.32
C LEU A 43 -4.94 20.70 2.40
N TYR A 44 -5.11 20.31 1.14
CA TYR A 44 -5.99 20.97 0.17
C TYR A 44 -7.40 20.37 0.22
N ASP A 45 -8.42 21.21 0.39
CA ASP A 45 -9.82 20.79 0.30
C ASP A 45 -10.32 20.95 -1.14
N ASN A 46 -10.62 19.83 -1.79
CA ASN A 46 -11.06 19.82 -3.19
C ASN A 46 -12.44 20.44 -3.42
N ASN A 47 -13.27 20.58 -2.37
CA ASN A 47 -14.60 21.19 -2.49
C ASN A 47 -14.55 22.71 -2.40
N THR A 48 -13.70 23.25 -1.52
CA THR A 48 -13.61 24.71 -1.28
C THR A 48 -12.45 25.36 -2.02
N GLY A 49 -11.43 24.59 -2.41
CA GLY A 49 -10.18 25.09 -2.96
C GLY A 49 -9.22 25.68 -1.94
N GLU A 50 -9.52 25.58 -0.65
CA GLU A 50 -8.70 26.15 0.42
C GLU A 50 -7.59 25.20 0.88
N LYS A 51 -6.57 25.76 1.54
CA LYS A 51 -5.50 25.01 2.19
C LYS A 51 -5.47 25.29 3.67
N LYS A 52 -5.30 24.24 4.47
CA LYS A 52 -5.12 24.36 5.93
C LYS A 52 -3.94 23.51 6.40
N ARG A 53 -3.29 23.95 7.49
CA ARG A 53 -2.36 23.10 8.23
C ARG A 53 -3.15 22.20 9.17
N ILE A 54 -2.80 20.93 9.20
CA ILE A 54 -3.45 19.92 10.05
C ILE A 54 -2.38 18.99 10.63
N LYS A 55 -2.62 18.52 11.85
CA LYS A 55 -1.79 17.50 12.48
C LYS A 55 -1.93 16.17 11.72
N MET A 56 -0.82 15.47 11.50
CA MET A 56 -0.82 14.24 10.69
C MET A 56 -1.85 13.22 11.20
N GLU A 57 -1.91 12.97 12.50
CA GLU A 57 -2.82 11.96 13.07
C GLU A 57 -4.29 12.38 13.00
N GLU A 58 -4.57 13.69 13.04
CA GLU A 58 -5.92 14.21 12.78
C GLU A 58 -6.33 13.96 11.32
N TYR A 59 -5.42 14.20 10.38
CA TYR A 59 -5.65 13.88 8.97
C TYR A 59 -5.86 12.37 8.76
N ILE A 60 -5.03 11.52 9.36
CA ILE A 60 -5.16 10.06 9.25
C ILE A 60 -6.50 9.58 9.82
N ALA A 61 -7.00 10.16 10.91
CA ALA A 61 -8.34 9.82 11.41
C ALA A 61 -9.44 10.12 10.38
N GLY A 62 -9.36 11.26 9.67
CA GLY A 62 -10.31 11.59 8.60
C GLY A 62 -10.20 10.67 7.38
N VAL A 63 -9.00 10.18 7.07
CA VAL A 63 -8.81 9.18 6.00
C VAL A 63 -9.40 7.83 6.39
N VAL A 64 -9.07 7.32 7.59
CA VAL A 64 -9.58 6.03 8.07
C VAL A 64 -11.10 6.03 8.16
N ALA A 65 -11.70 7.13 8.60
CA ALA A 65 -13.15 7.28 8.67
C ALA A 65 -13.85 7.35 7.30
N ALA A 66 -13.12 7.68 6.24
CA ALA A 66 -13.64 7.73 4.88
C ALA A 66 -13.46 6.41 4.13
N GLU A 67 -12.28 5.79 4.28
CA GLU A 67 -11.89 4.57 3.55
C GLU A 67 -12.45 3.28 4.15
N MET A 68 -12.81 3.29 5.44
CA MET A 68 -13.39 2.14 6.13
C MET A 68 -14.70 2.51 6.82
N GLU A 69 -15.51 1.49 7.10
CA GLU A 69 -16.67 1.64 7.95
C GLU A 69 -16.24 1.84 9.42
N PRO A 70 -16.54 2.98 10.06
CA PRO A 70 -16.02 3.32 11.40
C PRO A 70 -16.44 2.35 12.52
N SER A 71 -17.42 1.49 12.28
CA SER A 71 -17.87 0.45 13.21
C SER A 71 -17.10 -0.88 13.13
N TRP A 72 -16.25 -1.05 12.10
CA TRP A 72 -15.40 -2.24 11.94
C TRP A 72 -14.44 -2.47 13.12
N PRO A 73 -13.89 -3.70 13.28
CA PRO A 73 -12.97 -4.01 14.36
C PRO A 73 -11.81 -3.02 14.46
N VAL A 74 -11.48 -2.61 15.68
CA VAL A 74 -10.45 -1.58 15.93
C VAL A 74 -9.10 -1.96 15.31
N GLU A 75 -8.76 -3.25 15.30
CA GLU A 75 -7.52 -3.74 14.68
C GLU A 75 -7.49 -3.57 13.15
N ALA A 76 -8.65 -3.67 12.49
CA ALA A 76 -8.76 -3.42 11.06
C ALA A 76 -8.56 -1.92 10.76
N LEU A 77 -9.20 -1.05 11.56
CA LEU A 77 -9.00 0.40 11.48
C LEU A 77 -7.55 0.80 11.81
N ALA A 78 -6.89 0.07 12.72
CA ALA A 78 -5.50 0.29 13.11
C ALA A 78 -4.55 -0.08 11.97
N ALA A 79 -4.76 -1.24 11.32
CA ALA A 79 -4.02 -1.63 10.12
C ALA A 79 -4.16 -0.59 8.99
N GLN A 80 -5.37 -0.08 8.75
CA GLN A 80 -5.59 0.99 7.78
C GLN A 80 -4.92 2.29 8.17
N SER A 81 -4.86 2.63 9.46
CA SER A 81 -4.14 3.82 9.95
C SER A 81 -2.66 3.78 9.56
N ILE A 82 -2.02 2.61 9.71
CA ILE A 82 -0.62 2.38 9.28
C ILE A 82 -0.47 2.53 7.76
N LEU A 83 -1.39 1.94 6.98
CA LEU A 83 -1.38 2.03 5.52
C LEU A 83 -1.56 3.47 5.04
N ALA A 84 -2.59 4.17 5.54
CA ALA A 84 -2.88 5.56 5.22
C ALA A 84 -1.68 6.47 5.53
N ARG A 85 -1.08 6.32 6.73
CA ARG A 85 0.11 7.11 7.13
C ARG A 85 1.30 6.83 6.21
N THR A 86 1.53 5.56 5.89
CA THR A 86 2.63 5.16 5.00
C THR A 86 2.42 5.70 3.59
N PHE A 87 1.20 5.64 3.06
CA PHE A 87 0.83 6.18 1.76
C PHE A 87 1.06 7.70 1.72
N THR A 88 0.56 8.42 2.73
CA THR A 88 0.71 9.87 2.84
C THR A 88 2.18 10.28 2.85
N LEU A 89 3.00 9.63 3.69
CA LEU A 89 4.42 9.92 3.77
C LEU A 89 5.19 9.52 2.50
N HIS A 90 4.80 8.44 1.82
CA HIS A 90 5.35 8.08 0.51
C HIS A 90 5.08 9.19 -0.51
N LYS A 91 3.82 9.63 -0.65
CA LYS A 91 3.45 10.68 -1.60
C LYS A 91 4.15 12.00 -1.29
N ILE A 92 4.17 12.44 -0.04
CA ILE A 92 4.88 13.68 0.35
C ILE A 92 6.37 13.58 0.02
N LYS A 93 7.02 12.50 0.47
CA LYS A 93 8.48 12.39 0.39
C LYS A 93 9.00 12.14 -1.03
N TYR A 94 8.29 11.33 -1.82
CA TYR A 94 8.80 10.85 -3.11
C TYR A 94 8.04 11.42 -4.32
N GLU A 95 6.80 11.88 -4.13
CA GLU A 95 5.95 12.46 -5.18
C GLU A 95 5.67 13.95 -4.96
N LYS A 96 6.22 14.55 -3.90
CA LYS A 96 6.04 15.96 -3.51
C LYS A 96 4.59 16.31 -3.16
N GLY A 97 3.83 15.33 -2.65
CA GLY A 97 2.43 15.50 -2.23
C GLY A 97 1.52 15.73 -3.44
N VAL A 98 0.92 16.91 -3.49
CA VAL A 98 0.02 17.37 -4.55
C VAL A 98 0.59 18.67 -5.15
N PRO A 99 1.66 18.59 -5.94
CA PRO A 99 2.49 19.75 -6.30
C PRO A 99 1.72 20.82 -7.08
N HIS A 100 0.76 20.44 -7.92
CA HIS A 100 -0.08 21.38 -8.68
C HIS A 100 -1.07 22.17 -7.81
N ARG A 101 -1.35 21.69 -6.57
CA ARG A 101 -2.12 22.43 -5.55
C ARG A 101 -1.21 23.17 -4.57
N GLY A 102 0.10 22.87 -4.57
CA GLY A 102 1.05 23.34 -3.57
C GLY A 102 0.63 22.91 -2.16
N ALA A 103 0.30 21.62 -2.01
CA ALA A 103 -0.15 21.00 -0.76
C ALA A 103 0.48 19.61 -0.59
N ASP A 104 0.54 19.13 0.64
CA ASP A 104 1.09 17.82 0.98
C ASP A 104 0.08 16.69 0.71
N ALA A 105 -1.21 16.98 0.95
CA ALA A 105 -2.32 16.06 0.74
C ALA A 105 -3.54 16.78 0.13
N SER A 106 -4.46 16.00 -0.45
CA SER A 106 -5.74 16.46 -1.00
C SER A 106 -6.88 15.62 -0.44
N THR A 107 -8.08 16.18 -0.33
CA THR A 107 -9.30 15.44 0.03
C THR A 107 -9.93 14.70 -1.15
N SER A 108 -9.35 14.81 -2.36
CA SER A 108 -9.79 14.07 -3.56
C SER A 108 -9.21 12.66 -3.60
N THR A 109 -10.06 11.66 -3.85
CA THR A 109 -9.67 10.26 -4.09
C THR A 109 -8.89 10.09 -5.39
N GLU A 110 -9.11 10.94 -6.39
CA GLU A 110 -8.40 10.88 -7.67
C GLU A 110 -6.94 11.31 -7.54
N GLU A 111 -6.67 12.25 -6.64
CA GLU A 111 -5.34 12.83 -6.42
C GLU A 111 -4.59 12.12 -5.27
N PHE A 112 -5.33 11.64 -4.27
CA PHE A 112 -4.78 11.21 -2.99
C PHE A 112 -5.54 10.04 -2.35
N GLN A 113 -6.37 10.28 -1.32
CA GLN A 113 -7.14 9.30 -0.56
C GLN A 113 -8.47 9.93 -0.16
N ALA A 114 -9.49 9.11 0.12
CA ALA A 114 -10.74 9.60 0.66
C ALA A 114 -10.50 10.28 2.02
N TYR A 115 -11.27 11.33 2.29
CA TYR A 115 -11.18 12.07 3.54
C TYR A 115 -12.55 12.59 3.96
N ASP A 116 -13.00 12.19 5.14
CA ASP A 116 -14.27 12.62 5.71
C ASP A 116 -14.14 12.74 7.24
N PRO A 117 -13.89 13.96 7.74
CA PRO A 117 -13.71 14.18 9.17
C PRO A 117 -15.03 14.06 9.95
N LYS A 118 -16.20 14.08 9.28
CA LYS A 118 -17.51 13.99 9.93
C LYS A 118 -17.82 12.57 10.40
N ARG A 119 -17.18 11.55 9.81
CA ARG A 119 -17.32 10.14 10.17
C ARG A 119 -16.36 9.68 11.27
N ILE A 120 -15.51 10.57 11.81
CA ILE A 120 -14.55 10.19 12.85
C ILE A 120 -15.28 9.83 14.15
N THR A 121 -15.24 8.55 14.51
CA THR A 121 -15.76 8.03 15.78
C THR A 121 -14.67 7.87 16.84
N GLN A 122 -15.05 7.59 18.09
CA GLN A 122 -14.09 7.24 19.13
C GLN A 122 -13.25 6.00 18.77
N ARG A 123 -13.83 5.04 18.04
CA ARG A 123 -13.12 3.84 17.55
C ARG A 123 -11.98 4.20 16.61
N VAL A 124 -12.26 5.08 15.65
CA VAL A 124 -11.27 5.54 14.68
C VAL A 124 -10.15 6.28 15.41
N ARG A 125 -10.48 7.15 16.36
CA ARG A 125 -9.47 7.85 17.20
C ARG A 125 -8.61 6.87 17.98
N GLU A 126 -9.20 5.83 18.55
CA GLU A 126 -8.49 4.78 19.27
C GLU A 126 -7.53 4.02 18.35
N ALA A 127 -7.98 3.56 17.19
CA ALA A 127 -7.16 2.86 16.20
C ALA A 127 -5.96 3.69 15.72
N VAL A 128 -6.18 4.98 15.43
CA VAL A 128 -5.10 5.90 15.03
C VAL A 128 -4.11 6.11 16.18
N LYS A 129 -4.61 6.25 17.43
CA LYS A 129 -3.77 6.40 18.62
C LYS A 129 -2.92 5.16 18.89
N MET A 130 -3.49 3.96 18.75
CA MET A 130 -2.79 2.67 18.95
C MET A 130 -1.58 2.53 18.02
N THR A 131 -1.65 3.10 16.82
CA THR A 131 -0.63 2.96 15.76
C THR A 131 0.09 4.28 15.47
N ARG A 132 0.09 5.20 16.43
CA ARG A 132 0.63 6.56 16.25
C ARG A 132 2.09 6.51 15.81
N GLY A 133 2.39 7.12 14.66
CA GLY A 133 3.73 7.14 14.08
C GLY A 133 4.20 5.81 13.46
N GLU A 134 3.41 4.74 13.51
CA GLU A 134 3.74 3.47 12.87
C GLU A 134 3.58 3.53 11.35
N VAL A 135 4.55 2.96 10.64
CA VAL A 135 4.71 3.06 9.18
C VAL A 135 5.39 1.80 8.65
N ILE A 136 5.12 1.46 7.39
CA ILE A 136 5.73 0.31 6.73
C ILE A 136 6.87 0.77 5.84
N LYS A 137 8.04 0.16 6.00
CA LYS A 137 9.23 0.43 5.19
C LYS A 137 9.79 -0.83 4.56
N HIS A 138 10.25 -0.71 3.32
CA HIS A 138 11.06 -1.73 2.65
C HIS A 138 12.42 -1.13 2.30
N LYS A 139 13.51 -1.74 2.77
CA LYS A 139 14.88 -1.24 2.60
C LYS A 139 15.03 0.25 3.01
N GLY A 140 14.42 0.59 4.16
CA GLY A 140 14.48 1.95 4.73
C GLY A 140 13.61 3.01 4.05
N LYS A 141 12.90 2.68 2.97
CA LYS A 141 11.98 3.59 2.25
C LYS A 141 10.53 3.28 2.56
N TYR A 142 9.66 4.30 2.61
CA TYR A 142 8.21 4.06 2.74
C TYR A 142 7.72 3.28 1.52
N ILE A 143 6.98 2.21 1.76
CA ILE A 143 6.39 1.43 0.67
C ILE A 143 5.29 2.21 -0.05
N ARG A 144 4.93 1.78 -1.26
CA ARG A 144 3.64 2.15 -1.86
C ARG A 144 2.54 1.36 -1.16
N ALA A 145 1.94 1.96 -0.13
CA ALA A 145 0.91 1.34 0.69
C ALA A 145 -0.47 1.43 0.03
N TRP A 146 -0.62 0.80 -1.14
CA TRP A 146 -1.92 0.68 -1.80
C TRP A 146 -2.82 -0.30 -1.06
N PHE A 147 -4.11 0.03 -1.00
CA PHE A 147 -5.16 -0.80 -0.43
C PHE A 147 -6.39 -0.74 -1.36
N HIS A 148 -7.36 -1.62 -1.10
CA HIS A 148 -8.59 -1.73 -1.89
C HIS A 148 -9.69 -2.38 -1.04
N SER A 149 -10.95 -2.19 -1.43
CA SER A 149 -12.12 -2.68 -0.67
C SER A 149 -12.18 -4.22 -0.58
N ASN A 150 -12.15 -4.91 -1.73
CA ASN A 150 -12.31 -6.37 -1.76
C ASN A 150 -11.43 -7.02 -2.84
N ALA A 151 -10.66 -8.05 -2.47
CA ALA A 151 -9.70 -8.71 -3.36
C ALA A 151 -10.32 -9.81 -4.23
N GLY A 152 -11.57 -10.22 -4.02
CA GLY A 152 -12.14 -11.36 -4.76
C GLY A 152 -11.46 -12.69 -4.43
N GLY A 153 -10.89 -12.81 -3.21
CA GLY A 153 -10.31 -14.06 -2.69
C GLY A 153 -8.80 -14.18 -2.88
N LYS A 154 -8.20 -13.28 -3.67
CA LYS A 154 -6.75 -13.21 -3.84
C LYS A 154 -6.31 -11.80 -4.23
N THR A 155 -5.29 -11.27 -3.56
CA THR A 155 -4.69 -9.98 -3.92
C THR A 155 -3.93 -10.09 -5.25
N ALA A 156 -3.67 -8.96 -5.88
CA ALA A 156 -2.91 -8.87 -7.13
C ALA A 156 -1.53 -8.25 -6.91
N THR A 157 -0.59 -8.51 -7.83
CA THR A 157 0.65 -7.73 -7.89
C THR A 157 0.34 -6.32 -8.40
N ALA A 158 1.25 -5.35 -8.18
CA ALA A 158 1.09 -3.99 -8.70
C ALA A 158 1.03 -3.96 -10.24
N GLU A 159 1.81 -4.82 -10.90
CA GLU A 159 1.82 -4.93 -12.36
C GLU A 159 0.48 -5.45 -12.89
N GLU A 160 -0.10 -6.45 -12.22
CA GLU A 160 -1.38 -7.04 -12.62
C GLU A 160 -2.56 -6.11 -12.31
N GLY A 161 -2.66 -5.63 -11.08
CA GLY A 161 -3.82 -4.91 -10.58
C GLY A 161 -3.88 -3.44 -11.01
N LEU A 162 -2.73 -2.79 -11.15
CA LEU A 162 -2.62 -1.34 -11.39
C LEU A 162 -1.90 -1.00 -12.71
N ALA A 163 -1.48 -2.01 -13.48
CA ALA A 163 -0.57 -1.84 -14.62
C ALA A 163 0.72 -1.05 -14.25
N PHE A 164 1.14 -1.11 -12.98
CA PHE A 164 2.26 -0.31 -12.48
C PHE A 164 3.59 -1.03 -12.69
N LYS A 165 4.46 -0.43 -13.52
CA LYS A 165 5.80 -0.97 -13.85
C LYS A 165 6.95 0.02 -13.67
N LYS A 166 6.68 1.19 -13.06
CA LYS A 166 7.68 2.27 -12.94
C LYS A 166 8.83 1.91 -12.01
N GLU A 167 8.59 1.05 -11.03
CA GLU A 167 9.61 0.51 -10.14
C GLU A 167 9.21 -0.88 -9.60
N ALA A 168 10.19 -1.63 -9.10
CA ALA A 168 9.95 -2.93 -8.49
C ALA A 168 9.21 -2.78 -7.15
N THR A 169 8.18 -3.61 -6.96
CA THR A 169 7.35 -3.65 -5.74
C THR A 169 7.40 -5.05 -5.10
N PRO A 170 8.57 -5.50 -4.61
CA PRO A 170 8.74 -6.88 -4.12
C PRO A 170 7.83 -7.23 -2.93
N TYR A 171 7.32 -6.23 -2.22
CA TYR A 171 6.38 -6.36 -1.12
C TYR A 171 4.89 -6.41 -1.54
N ILE A 172 4.57 -6.15 -2.82
CA ILE A 172 3.19 -6.26 -3.36
C ILE A 172 3.08 -7.56 -4.15
N GLN A 173 2.82 -8.64 -3.44
CA GLN A 173 2.65 -9.98 -4.00
C GLN A 173 1.19 -10.44 -3.94
N SER A 174 0.84 -11.36 -4.83
CA SER A 174 -0.47 -12.02 -4.80
C SER A 174 -0.49 -13.05 -3.67
N VAL A 175 -1.37 -12.83 -2.70
CA VAL A 175 -1.62 -13.72 -1.57
C VAL A 175 -3.11 -14.06 -1.49
N THR A 176 -3.42 -15.22 -0.91
CA THR A 176 -4.81 -15.59 -0.62
C THR A 176 -5.44 -14.60 0.34
N ASP A 177 -6.65 -14.16 0.03
CA ASP A 177 -7.42 -13.24 0.86
C ASP A 177 -8.64 -13.98 1.45
N PRO A 178 -8.74 -14.15 2.79
CA PRO A 178 -9.91 -14.75 3.41
C PRO A 178 -11.13 -13.81 3.44
N GLY A 179 -10.98 -12.52 3.08
CA GLY A 179 -12.01 -11.49 3.17
C GLY A 179 -13.32 -11.85 2.46
N GLN A 180 -13.26 -12.60 1.34
CA GLN A 180 -14.45 -13.09 0.63
C GLN A 180 -15.41 -13.92 1.50
N LYS A 181 -14.92 -14.58 2.55
CA LYS A 181 -15.77 -15.36 3.46
C LYS A 181 -16.70 -14.48 4.29
N VAL A 182 -16.28 -13.25 4.57
CA VAL A 182 -16.99 -12.31 5.46
C VAL A 182 -17.49 -11.06 4.75
N ALA A 183 -17.15 -10.89 3.46
CA ALA A 183 -17.64 -9.79 2.64
C ALA A 183 -19.17 -9.80 2.55
N ASP A 184 -19.76 -8.61 2.46
CA ASP A 184 -21.18 -8.46 2.18
C ASP A 184 -21.54 -9.09 0.84
N PRO A 185 -22.72 -9.71 0.69
CA PRO A 185 -23.12 -10.38 -0.55
C PRO A 185 -22.99 -9.50 -1.80
N ASP A 186 -23.34 -8.22 -1.68
CA ASP A 186 -23.31 -7.24 -2.78
C ASP A 186 -21.89 -6.83 -3.20
N ASP A 187 -20.88 -7.16 -2.39
CA ASP A 187 -19.46 -6.91 -2.66
C ASP A 187 -18.72 -8.15 -3.20
N LYS A 188 -19.36 -9.32 -3.17
CA LYS A 188 -18.75 -10.57 -3.67
C LYS A 188 -18.76 -10.65 -5.19
N GLU A 189 -19.87 -10.22 -5.80
CA GLU A 189 -20.07 -10.26 -7.24
C GLU A 189 -20.64 -8.94 -7.73
N TRP A 190 -20.32 -8.59 -8.97
CA TRP A 190 -20.83 -7.38 -9.59
C TRP A 190 -21.10 -7.64 -11.07
N LYS A 191 -22.06 -6.90 -11.61
CA LYS A 191 -22.39 -6.88 -13.03
C LYS A 191 -22.54 -5.43 -13.48
N ALA A 192 -21.98 -5.10 -14.63
CA ALA A 192 -22.16 -3.82 -15.27
C ALA A 192 -22.33 -3.98 -16.78
N SER A 193 -23.09 -3.07 -17.37
CA SER A 193 -23.27 -2.95 -18.82
C SER A 193 -22.83 -1.56 -19.25
N PHE A 194 -22.19 -1.48 -20.42
CA PHE A 194 -21.68 -0.26 -21.02
C PHE A 194 -22.09 -0.24 -22.48
N SER A 195 -22.41 0.92 -23.03
CA SER A 195 -22.64 1.03 -24.47
C SER A 195 -21.33 0.85 -25.24
N LEU A 196 -21.42 0.40 -26.49
CA LEU A 196 -20.23 0.26 -27.33
C LEU A 196 -19.51 1.61 -27.54
N ASP A 197 -20.25 2.72 -27.56
CA ASP A 197 -19.68 4.07 -27.68
C ASP A 197 -18.92 4.49 -26.42
N GLU A 198 -19.43 4.15 -25.22
CA GLU A 198 -18.72 4.35 -23.96
C GLU A 198 -17.40 3.56 -23.95
N VAL A 199 -17.45 2.28 -24.35
CA VAL A 199 -16.27 1.41 -24.40
C VAL A 199 -15.26 1.92 -25.43
N ARG A 200 -15.70 2.29 -26.63
CA ARG A 200 -14.85 2.84 -27.68
C ARG A 200 -14.17 4.13 -27.22
N SER A 201 -14.92 5.03 -26.58
CA SER A 201 -14.39 6.28 -26.04
C SER A 201 -13.34 6.03 -24.97
N ALA A 202 -13.60 5.09 -24.04
CA ALA A 202 -12.63 4.69 -23.02
C ALA A 202 -11.34 4.14 -23.64
N VAL A 203 -11.43 3.30 -24.67
CA VAL A 203 -10.25 2.76 -25.37
C VAL A 203 -9.45 3.87 -26.06
N ILE A 204 -10.12 4.78 -26.77
CA ILE A 204 -9.45 5.91 -27.45
C ILE A 204 -8.70 6.78 -26.42
N GLN A 205 -9.36 7.14 -25.32
CA GLN A 205 -8.77 8.03 -24.31
C GLN A 205 -7.60 7.37 -23.57
N GLN A 206 -7.69 6.07 -23.29
CA GLN A 206 -6.71 5.39 -22.43
C GLN A 206 -5.58 4.69 -23.20
N ALA A 207 -5.85 4.22 -24.42
CA ALA A 207 -4.88 3.50 -25.25
C ALA A 207 -4.42 4.31 -26.48
N GLY A 208 -5.06 5.45 -26.77
CA GLY A 208 -4.72 6.29 -27.93
C GLY A 208 -5.03 5.64 -29.29
N LYS A 209 -5.86 4.58 -29.30
CA LYS A 209 -6.20 3.81 -30.49
C LYS A 209 -7.70 3.66 -30.59
N ASP A 210 -8.23 3.88 -31.78
CA ASP A 210 -9.63 3.61 -32.07
C ASP A 210 -9.82 2.10 -32.33
N PRO A 211 -10.63 1.38 -31.52
CA PRO A 211 -10.94 -0.04 -31.75
C PRO A 211 -11.83 -0.27 -32.98
N GLY A 212 -12.28 0.80 -33.65
CA GLY A 212 -13.28 0.75 -34.70
C GLY A 212 -14.63 0.31 -34.17
N GLN A 213 -15.42 -0.34 -35.01
CA GLN A 213 -16.64 -0.99 -34.55
C GLN A 213 -16.26 -2.20 -33.66
N ILE A 214 -16.68 -2.15 -32.40
CA ILE A 214 -16.49 -3.27 -31.47
C ILE A 214 -17.50 -4.34 -31.85
N THR A 215 -17.04 -5.42 -32.46
CA THR A 215 -17.85 -6.60 -32.84
C THR A 215 -17.53 -7.82 -32.00
N SER A 216 -16.50 -7.73 -31.15
CA SER A 216 -16.07 -8.81 -30.25
C SER A 216 -15.37 -8.23 -29.03
N ALA A 217 -15.45 -8.99 -27.92
CA ALA A 217 -14.78 -8.67 -26.67
C ALA A 217 -14.22 -9.97 -26.06
N SER A 218 -12.95 -9.99 -25.67
CA SER A 218 -12.33 -11.18 -25.05
C SER A 218 -11.20 -10.82 -24.10
N ILE A 219 -11.00 -11.67 -23.07
CA ILE A 219 -9.84 -11.57 -22.18
C ILE A 219 -8.68 -12.31 -22.86
N VAL A 220 -7.64 -11.56 -23.24
CA VAL A 220 -6.46 -12.12 -23.92
C VAL A 220 -5.48 -12.71 -22.92
N LYS A 221 -5.31 -12.05 -21.77
CA LYS A 221 -4.36 -12.46 -20.73
C LYS A 221 -4.94 -12.25 -19.34
N LYS A 222 -4.81 -13.26 -18.49
CA LYS A 222 -5.04 -13.17 -17.05
C LYS A 222 -3.72 -13.16 -16.29
N GLY A 223 -3.68 -12.46 -15.16
CA GLY A 223 -2.56 -12.46 -14.24
C GLY A 223 -2.66 -13.59 -13.19
N PRO A 224 -1.69 -13.70 -12.27
CA PRO A 224 -1.62 -14.74 -11.26
C PRO A 224 -2.75 -14.71 -10.21
N SER A 225 -3.51 -13.60 -10.13
CA SER A 225 -4.73 -13.52 -9.33
C SER A 225 -6.01 -13.83 -10.13
N GLY A 226 -5.90 -14.11 -11.43
CA GLY A 226 -7.03 -14.36 -12.33
C GLY A 226 -7.63 -13.08 -12.94
N ARG A 227 -7.13 -11.90 -12.56
CA ARG A 227 -7.57 -10.62 -13.12
C ARG A 227 -7.18 -10.49 -14.59
N ALA A 228 -8.05 -9.87 -15.38
CA ALA A 228 -7.78 -9.54 -16.77
C ALA A 228 -6.68 -8.48 -16.85
N VAL A 229 -5.52 -8.88 -17.37
CA VAL A 229 -4.37 -7.99 -17.62
C VAL A 229 -4.50 -7.33 -18.98
N THR A 230 -4.90 -8.10 -19.99
CA THR A 230 -5.10 -7.63 -21.37
C THR A 230 -6.47 -8.05 -21.87
N ILE A 231 -7.22 -7.10 -22.42
CA ILE A 231 -8.54 -7.29 -23.00
C ILE A 231 -8.48 -6.84 -24.47
N ARG A 232 -9.07 -7.63 -25.37
CA ARG A 232 -9.27 -7.28 -26.77
C ARG A 232 -10.71 -6.82 -26.99
N LEU A 233 -10.86 -5.67 -27.62
CA LEU A 233 -12.12 -5.05 -27.97
C LEU A 233 -12.05 -4.67 -29.46
N GLY A 234 -12.77 -5.40 -30.31
CA GLY A 234 -12.60 -5.29 -31.77
C GLY A 234 -11.17 -5.58 -32.19
N ASN A 235 -10.52 -4.64 -32.88
CA ASN A 235 -9.13 -4.77 -33.35
C ASN A 235 -8.09 -4.20 -32.37
N ALA A 236 -8.50 -3.67 -31.21
CA ALA A 236 -7.58 -3.07 -30.24
C ALA A 236 -7.40 -3.94 -29.00
N GLU A 237 -6.22 -3.80 -28.39
CA GLU A 237 -5.92 -4.33 -27.05
C GLU A 237 -5.72 -3.20 -26.06
N ILE A 238 -6.24 -3.38 -24.86
CA ILE A 238 -6.12 -2.46 -23.73
C ILE A 238 -5.83 -3.24 -22.46
N SER A 239 -5.12 -2.62 -21.51
CA SER A 239 -4.96 -3.23 -20.19
C SER A 239 -6.29 -3.21 -19.43
N GLY A 240 -6.56 -4.23 -18.61
CA GLY A 240 -7.78 -4.26 -17.80
C GLY A 240 -7.89 -3.05 -16.88
N SER A 241 -6.76 -2.62 -16.29
CA SER A 241 -6.70 -1.43 -15.43
C SER A 241 -7.05 -0.16 -16.19
N ALA A 242 -6.53 0.03 -17.41
CA ALA A 242 -6.82 1.20 -18.22
C ALA A 242 -8.29 1.25 -18.65
N LEU A 243 -8.85 0.11 -19.09
CA LEU A 243 -10.27 0.02 -19.42
C LEU A 243 -11.15 0.35 -18.21
N ARG A 244 -10.82 -0.19 -17.03
CA ARG A 244 -11.51 0.11 -15.77
C ARG A 244 -11.51 1.61 -15.45
N MET A 245 -10.37 2.28 -15.60
CA MET A 245 -10.30 3.72 -15.37
C MET A 245 -11.13 4.50 -16.38
N GLY A 246 -11.10 4.13 -17.66
CA GLY A 246 -11.89 4.81 -18.69
C GLY A 246 -13.40 4.59 -18.59
N LEU A 247 -13.85 3.45 -18.06
CA LEU A 247 -15.26 3.14 -17.82
C LEU A 247 -15.79 3.63 -16.47
N GLY A 248 -14.91 4.20 -15.64
CA GLY A 248 -15.21 4.61 -14.28
C GLY A 248 -15.04 3.45 -13.28
N PRO A 249 -14.14 3.59 -12.29
CA PRO A 249 -13.82 2.53 -11.32
C PRO A 249 -15.01 2.14 -10.42
N GLU A 250 -16.02 2.99 -10.29
CA GLU A 250 -17.27 2.73 -9.55
C GLU A 250 -18.24 1.83 -10.33
N ARG A 251 -18.22 1.90 -11.66
CA ARG A 251 -19.07 1.07 -12.55
C ARG A 251 -18.37 -0.24 -12.90
N MET A 252 -17.12 -0.17 -13.35
CA MET A 252 -16.28 -1.36 -13.55
C MET A 252 -15.50 -1.63 -12.27
N ARG A 253 -16.15 -2.26 -11.29
CA ARG A 253 -15.63 -2.34 -9.91
C ARG A 253 -14.25 -2.99 -9.82
N SER A 254 -13.95 -3.99 -10.66
CA SER A 254 -12.63 -4.63 -10.70
C SER A 254 -12.27 -5.18 -12.09
N THR A 255 -11.06 -5.73 -12.20
CA THR A 255 -10.59 -6.48 -13.38
C THR A 255 -10.68 -7.98 -13.18
N LEU A 256 -11.22 -8.45 -12.05
CA LEU A 256 -11.52 -9.88 -11.84
C LEU A 256 -12.85 -10.19 -12.52
N LEU A 257 -12.77 -10.70 -13.75
CA LEU A 257 -13.93 -10.94 -14.60
C LEU A 257 -14.21 -12.44 -14.72
N LEU A 258 -15.40 -12.86 -14.29
CA LEU A 258 -15.91 -14.22 -14.50
C LEU A 258 -16.36 -14.42 -15.95
N SER A 259 -16.99 -13.40 -16.54
CA SER A 259 -17.44 -13.38 -17.93
C SER A 259 -17.29 -11.99 -18.53
N LEU A 260 -17.00 -11.93 -19.83
CA LEU A 260 -17.03 -10.71 -20.65
C LEU A 260 -17.85 -11.04 -21.90
N ILE A 261 -18.98 -10.37 -22.08
CA ILE A 261 -19.95 -10.67 -23.13
C ILE A 261 -20.17 -9.39 -23.95
N HIS A 262 -20.08 -9.52 -25.26
CA HIS A 262 -20.54 -8.53 -26.23
C HIS A 262 -21.93 -8.97 -26.71
N ILE A 263 -22.92 -8.07 -26.64
CA ILE A 263 -24.31 -8.29 -27.08
C ILE A 263 -24.58 -7.37 -28.24
#